data_AF-A0A934HCC4-F1
#
_entry.id   AF-A0A934HCC4-F1
#
_cell.length_a   1.000
_cell.length_b   1.000
_cell.length_c   1.000
_cell.angle_alpha   90.00
_cell.angle_beta   90.00
_cell.angle_gamma   90.00
#
_symmetry.space_group_name_H-M   'P 1'
#
loop_
_entity.id
_entity.type
_entity.pdbx_description
1 polymer ?
#
loop_
_entity_poly.entity_id
_entity_poly.type
_entity_poly.pdbx_seq_one_letter_code
_entity_poly.pdbx_strand_id
1 'polypeptide(L)'
;MMQIHCENCGTIVPAANINIQEKLAVCPQCGSVFSFAAHLTRKAPLRKLKRPSKIAVIEEENTLEIGFRWLEILKFEEHWFTLLCAAGTLLMGSLAVTLFSHMDSLVEAA
;
A
#
# COMPACT_ATOMS: atom_id res chain seq x y z
N MET A 1 15.09 -15.88 -27.20
CA MET A 1 13.61 -16.02 -27.07
C MET A 1 13.30 -17.51 -26.98
N MET A 2 12.48 -17.96 -26.04
CA MET A 2 12.02 -19.35 -26.02
C MET A 2 11.00 -19.56 -27.15
N GLN A 3 11.21 -20.58 -27.97
CA GLN A 3 10.28 -20.98 -29.04
C GLN A 3 9.67 -22.34 -28.66
N ILE A 4 8.36 -22.51 -28.91
CA ILE A 4 7.64 -23.75 -28.63
C ILE A 4 7.56 -24.55 -29.94
N HIS A 5 8.00 -25.80 -29.87
CA HIS A 5 7.94 -26.75 -30.98
C HIS A 5 6.77 -27.72 -30.79
N CYS A 6 6.13 -28.11 -31.89
CA CYS A 6 5.11 -29.15 -31.88
C CYS A 6 5.72 -30.51 -31.54
N GLU A 7 5.13 -31.21 -30.57
CA GLU A 7 5.59 -32.56 -30.15
C GLU A 7 5.41 -33.61 -31.25
N ASN A 8 4.45 -33.42 -32.16
CA ASN A 8 4.13 -34.41 -33.20
C ASN A 8 4.95 -34.21 -34.49
N CYS A 9 5.20 -32.96 -34.90
CA CYS A 9 5.85 -32.67 -36.19
C CYS A 9 7.10 -31.78 -36.10
N GLY A 10 7.48 -31.32 -34.90
CA GLY A 10 8.66 -30.46 -34.69
C GLY A 10 8.53 -29.02 -35.18
N THR A 11 7.45 -28.69 -35.89
CA THR A 11 7.23 -27.34 -36.44
C THR A 11 7.13 -26.31 -35.32
N ILE A 12 7.69 -25.12 -35.55
CA ILE A 12 7.59 -23.97 -34.63
C ILE A 12 6.14 -23.49 -34.59
N VAL A 13 5.59 -23.38 -33.39
CA VAL A 13 4.22 -22.86 -33.19
C VAL A 13 4.27 -21.33 -33.09
N PRO A 14 3.54 -20.58 -33.93
CA PRO A 14 3.50 -19.13 -33.86
C PRO A 14 2.75 -18.67 -32.60
N ALA A 15 3.12 -17.51 -32.05
CA ALA A 15 2.54 -16.97 -30.81
C ALA A 15 1.01 -16.78 -30.87
N ALA A 16 0.44 -16.54 -32.05
CA ALA A 16 -1.00 -16.42 -32.24
C ALA A 16 -1.77 -17.71 -31.94
N ASN A 17 -1.12 -18.87 -32.01
CA ASN A 17 -1.74 -20.18 -31.78
C ASN A 17 -1.40 -20.75 -30.38
N ILE A 18 -1.04 -19.88 -29.45
CA ILE A 18 -0.63 -20.24 -28.09
C ILE A 18 -1.58 -19.58 -27.09
N ASN A 19 -2.31 -20.40 -26.34
CA ASN A 19 -3.05 -19.93 -25.17
C ASN A 19 -2.15 -19.97 -23.94
N ILE A 20 -1.67 -18.80 -23.52
CA ILE A 20 -0.76 -18.67 -22.37
C ILE A 20 -1.47 -18.99 -21.05
N GLN A 21 -2.76 -18.66 -20.94
CA GLN A 21 -3.54 -18.85 -19.71
C GLN A 21 -3.74 -20.35 -19.42
N GLU A 22 -4.10 -21.10 -20.46
CA GLU A 22 -4.34 -22.55 -20.36
C GLU A 22 -3.08 -23.39 -20.59
N LYS A 23 -1.98 -22.77 -21.03
CA LYS A 23 -0.71 -23.44 -21.38
C LYS A 23 -0.90 -24.48 -22.49
N LEU A 24 -1.72 -24.14 -23.48
CA LEU A 24 -2.04 -24.97 -24.65
C LEU A 24 -1.54 -24.31 -25.93
N ALA A 25 -1.09 -25.13 -26.87
CA ALA A 25 -0.64 -24.69 -28.18
C ALA A 25 -1.27 -25.54 -29.28
N VAL A 26 -1.63 -24.90 -30.40
CA VAL A 26 -2.18 -25.57 -31.58
C VAL A 26 -1.17 -25.49 -32.72
N CYS A 27 -0.76 -26.65 -33.23
CA CYS A 27 0.15 -26.69 -34.37
C CYS A 27 -0.60 -26.33 -35.67
N PRO A 28 -0.15 -25.33 -36.45
CA PRO A 28 -0.79 -24.98 -37.71
C PRO A 28 -0.55 -25.99 -38.84
N GLN A 29 0.47 -26.85 -38.73
CA GLN A 29 0.80 -27.84 -39.75
C GLN A 29 0.02 -29.15 -39.60
N CYS A 30 0.02 -29.74 -38.39
CA CYS A 30 -0.63 -31.02 -38.16
C CYS A 30 -1.95 -30.92 -37.37
N GLY A 31 -2.33 -29.71 -36.92
CA GLY A 31 -3.56 -29.48 -36.16
C GLY A 31 -3.55 -30.02 -34.73
N SER A 32 -2.43 -30.57 -34.25
CA SER A 32 -2.35 -31.14 -32.90
C SER A 32 -2.45 -30.06 -31.84
N VAL A 33 -3.32 -30.27 -30.85
CA VAL A 33 -3.40 -29.47 -29.62
C VAL A 33 -2.62 -30.18 -28.53
N PHE A 34 -1.65 -29.50 -27.91
CA PHE A 34 -0.81 -30.08 -26.85
C PHE A 34 -0.54 -29.07 -25.74
N SER A 35 -0.26 -29.57 -24.54
CA SER A 35 0.09 -28.72 -23.39
C SER A 35 1.59 -28.58 -23.25
N PHE A 36 2.07 -27.34 -23.13
CA PHE A 36 3.48 -27.05 -22.84
C PHE A 36 3.73 -26.75 -21.36
N ALA A 37 2.76 -27.05 -20.47
CA ALA A 37 2.88 -26.75 -19.04
C ALA A 37 4.11 -27.42 -18.38
N ALA A 38 4.48 -28.62 -18.82
CA ALA A 38 5.66 -29.34 -18.32
C ALA A 38 6.98 -28.61 -18.65
N HIS A 39 7.02 -27.88 -19.76
CA HIS A 39 8.18 -27.12 -20.20
C HIS A 39 8.39 -25.81 -19.39
N LEU A 40 7.37 -25.38 -18.63
CA LEU A 40 7.42 -24.19 -17.77
C LEU A 40 7.92 -24.48 -16.33
N THR A 41 8.49 -25.66 -16.09
CA THR A 41 8.88 -26.15 -14.75
C THR A 41 9.98 -25.36 -14.04
N ARG A 42 10.56 -24.33 -14.67
CA ARG A 42 11.33 -23.33 -13.92
C ARG A 42 10.38 -22.46 -13.09
N LYS A 43 10.02 -22.93 -11.89
CA LYS A 43 9.71 -22.01 -10.79
C LYS A 43 10.91 -21.09 -10.68
N ALA A 44 10.75 -19.81 -11.03
CA ALA A 44 11.75 -18.83 -10.66
C ALA A 44 11.96 -18.99 -9.15
N PRO A 45 13.21 -19.11 -8.66
CA PRO A 45 13.45 -19.15 -7.24
C PRO A 45 12.75 -17.90 -6.68
N LEU A 46 11.84 -18.10 -5.71
CA LEU A 46 11.25 -16.98 -4.99
C LEU A 46 12.43 -16.12 -4.55
N ARG A 47 12.54 -14.91 -5.10
CA ARG A 47 13.57 -13.98 -4.66
C ARG A 47 13.28 -13.80 -3.18
N LYS A 48 14.22 -14.24 -2.34
CA LYS A 48 14.23 -13.88 -0.92
C LYS A 48 14.39 -12.37 -0.89
N LEU A 49 13.27 -11.65 -0.89
CA LEU A 49 13.27 -10.20 -0.74
C LEU A 49 13.81 -9.93 0.66
N LYS A 50 14.90 -9.19 0.75
CA LYS A 50 15.38 -8.70 2.03
C LYS A 50 14.29 -7.82 2.62
N ARG A 51 13.93 -8.06 3.90
CA ARG A 51 13.03 -7.18 4.64
C ARG A 51 13.61 -5.75 4.57
N PRO A 52 12.80 -4.73 4.26
CA PRO A 52 13.26 -3.35 4.26
C PRO A 52 13.83 -3.00 5.64
N SER A 53 15.01 -2.37 5.69
CA SER A 53 15.73 -2.08 6.94
C SER A 53 15.00 -1.12 7.89
N LYS A 54 13.90 -0.49 7.44
CA LYS A 54 13.17 0.55 8.17
C LYS A 54 11.74 0.16 8.54
N ILE A 55 11.39 -1.12 8.47
CA ILE A 55 10.09 -1.63 8.93
C ILE A 55 10.32 -2.41 10.23
N ALA A 56 9.72 -1.93 11.32
CA ALA A 56 9.63 -2.66 12.58
C ALA A 56 8.35 -3.50 12.54
N VAL A 57 8.50 -4.81 12.67
CA VAL A 57 7.39 -5.74 12.84
C VAL A 57 7.48 -6.25 14.27
N ILE A 58 6.52 -5.89 15.10
CA ILE A 58 6.40 -6.35 16.47
C ILE A 58 5.27 -7.38 16.46
N GLU A 59 5.64 -8.65 16.64
CA GLU A 59 4.68 -9.75 16.77
C GLU A 59 4.52 -10.05 18.26
N GLU A 60 3.35 -9.69 18.80
CA GLU A 60 2.86 -10.18 20.09
C GLU A 60 1.77 -11.24 19.84
N GLU A 61 1.55 -12.12 20.81
CA GLU A 61 0.89 -13.43 20.68
C GLU A 61 -0.36 -13.48 19.79
N ASN A 62 -1.17 -12.41 19.76
CA ASN A 62 -2.35 -12.29 18.89
C ASN A 62 -2.43 -10.94 18.13
N THR A 63 -1.35 -10.16 18.14
CA THR A 63 -1.33 -8.80 17.59
C THR A 63 -0.11 -8.60 16.72
N LEU A 64 -0.36 -8.23 15.46
CA LEU A 64 0.68 -7.82 14.51
C LEU A 64 0.71 -6.31 14.46
N GLU A 65 1.71 -5.70 15.08
CA GLU A 65 1.94 -4.26 14.95
C GLU A 65 3.00 -3.98 13.90
N ILE A 66 2.61 -3.25 12.85
CA ILE A 66 3.50 -2.80 11.79
C ILE A 66 3.81 -1.32 12.06
N GLY A 67 4.99 -1.08 12.63
CA GLY A 67 5.48 0.27 12.93
C GLY A 67 6.17 0.90 11.72
N PHE A 68 5.66 2.06 11.29
CA PHE A 68 6.32 2.88 10.27
C PHE A 68 6.99 4.10 10.90
N ARG A 69 8.26 4.35 10.55
CA ARG A 69 9.03 5.48 11.12
C ARG A 69 8.42 6.87 10.83
N TRP A 70 7.71 7.05 9.73
CA TRP A 70 7.08 8.34 9.42
C TRP A 70 5.86 8.66 10.29
N LEU A 71 5.29 7.67 10.98
CA LEU A 71 4.15 7.87 11.87
C LEU A 71 4.53 8.72 13.10
N GLU A 72 5.79 8.66 13.55
CA GLU A 72 6.28 9.49 14.66
C GLU A 72 6.30 10.98 14.33
N ILE A 73 6.63 11.32 13.07
CA ILE A 73 6.65 12.72 12.59
C ILE A 73 5.21 13.27 12.57
N LEU A 74 4.26 12.47 12.09
CA LEU A 74 2.84 12.86 12.06
C LEU A 74 2.27 13.05 13.46
N LYS A 75 2.64 12.20 14.42
CA LYS A 75 2.21 12.35 15.82
C LYS A 75 2.72 13.66 16.44
N PHE A 76 3.96 14.05 16.13
CA PHE A 76 4.51 15.31 16.65
C PHE A 76 3.73 16.54 16.13
N GLU A 77 3.35 16.53 14.86
CA GLU A 77 2.58 17.60 14.24
C GLU A 77 1.16 17.72 14.83
N GLU A 78 0.50 16.60 15.10
CA GLU A 78 -0.83 16.56 15.71
C GLU A 78 -0.86 17.16 17.12
N HIS A 79 0.14 16.88 17.95
CA HIS A 79 0.21 17.40 19.31
C HIS A 79 0.45 18.92 19.33
N TRP A 80 1.31 19.42 18.44
CA TRP A 80 1.57 20.84 18.33
C TRP A 80 0.31 21.61 17.89
N PHE A 81 -0.40 21.11 16.89
CA PHE A 81 -1.65 21.72 16.44
C PHE A 81 -2.71 21.75 17.55
N THR A 82 -2.86 20.64 18.27
CA THR A 82 -3.82 20.54 19.40
C THR A 82 -3.50 21.53 20.51
N LEU A 83 -2.22 21.67 20.87
CA LEU A 83 -1.78 22.66 21.87
C LEU A 83 -2.05 24.10 21.42
N LEU A 84 -1.80 24.41 20.14
CA LEU A 84 -2.05 25.73 19.58
C LEU A 84 -3.55 26.08 19.60
N CYS A 85 -4.42 25.13 19.22
CA CYS A 85 -5.87 25.31 19.30
C CYS A 85 -6.34 25.52 20.74
N ALA A 86 -5.86 24.69 21.69
CA ALA A 86 -6.21 24.81 23.09
C ALA A 86 -5.81 26.18 23.66
N ALA A 87 -4.59 26.63 23.41
CA ALA A 87 -4.12 27.96 23.81
C ALA A 87 -4.97 29.09 23.21
N GLY A 88 -5.31 28.98 21.91
CA GLY A 88 -6.19 29.94 21.22
C GLY A 88 -7.58 30.04 21.85
N THR A 89 -8.19 28.91 22.20
CA THR A 89 -9.52 28.90 22.84
C THR A 89 -9.51 29.52 24.23
N LEU A 90 -8.46 29.30 25.03
CA LEU A 90 -8.29 29.91 26.34
C LEU A 90 -8.11 31.43 26.25
N LEU A 91 -7.31 31.90 25.29
CA LEU A 91 -7.11 33.33 25.04
C LEU A 91 -8.42 34.01 24.64
N MET A 92 -9.13 33.45 23.67
CA MET A 92 -10.40 34.01 23.21
C MET A 92 -11.47 33.99 24.31
N GLY A 93 -11.55 32.90 25.09
CA GLY A 93 -12.44 32.82 26.24
C GLY A 93 -12.13 33.86 27.31
N SER A 94 -10.85 34.05 27.65
CA SER A 94 -10.43 35.08 28.61
C SER A 94 -10.76 36.48 28.12
N LEU A 95 -10.53 36.78 26.84
CA LEU A 95 -10.88 38.08 26.25
C LEU A 95 -12.38 38.33 26.33
N ALA A 96 -13.20 37.34 25.98
CA ALA A 96 -14.65 37.44 26.07
C ALA A 96 -15.12 37.75 27.50
N VAL A 97 -14.57 37.08 28.51
CA VAL A 97 -14.88 37.33 29.92
C VAL A 97 -14.49 38.76 30.34
N THR A 98 -13.30 39.22 29.96
CA THR A 98 -12.86 40.59 30.30
C THR A 98 -13.70 41.68 29.63
N LEU A 99 -14.15 41.46 28.39
CA LEU A 99 -15.04 42.38 27.70
C LEU A 99 -16.42 42.42 28.34
N PHE A 100 -16.94 41.24 28.72
CA PHE A 100 -18.22 41.14 29.40
C PHE A 100 -18.18 41.85 30.76
N SER A 101 -17.17 41.58 31.59
CA SER A 101 -17.03 42.24 32.89
C SER A 101 -16.83 43.76 32.76
N HIS A 102 -16.17 44.22 31.70
CA HIS A 102 -16.04 45.65 31.45
C HIS A 102 -17.37 46.29 31.04
N MET A 103 -18.18 45.61 30.22
CA MET A 103 -19.51 46.09 29.88
C MET A 103 -20.40 46.24 31.11
N ASP A 104 -20.40 45.27 32.03
CA ASP A 104 -21.17 45.34 33.28
C ASP A 104 -20.76 46.57 34.11
N SER A 105 -19.46 46.87 34.20
CA SER A 105 -18.96 48.04 34.93
C SER A 105 -19.40 49.39 34.32
N LEU A 106 -19.63 49.44 33.00
CA LEU A 106 -20.12 50.66 32.34
C LEU A 106 -21.63 50.85 32.57
N VAL A 107 -22.40 49.76 32.66
CA VAL A 107 -23.83 49.82 32.94
C VAL A 107 -24.10 50.30 34.36
N GLU A 108 -23.30 49.88 35.34
CA GLU A 108 -23.43 50.35 36.73
C GLU A 108 -23.04 51.83 36.90
N ALA A 109 -22.22 52.37 36.00
CA ALA A 109 -21.74 53.76 36.06
C ALA A 109 -22.65 54.77 35.34
N ALA A 110 -23.67 54.32 34.61
CA ALA A 110 -24.60 55.14 33.81
C ALA A 110 -25.93 55.35 34.52
#